data_AF-A0A6P8KZX8-F1
#
_entry.id   AF-A0A6P8KZX8-F1
#
_cell.length_a   1.000
_cell.length_b   1.000
_cell.length_c   1.000
_cell.angle_alpha   90.00
_cell.angle_beta   90.00
_cell.angle_gamma   90.00
#
_symmetry.space_group_name_H-M   'P 1'
#
loop_
_entity.id
_entity.type
_entity.pdbx_description
1 polymer ?
#
loop_
_entity_poly.entity_id
_entity_poly.type
_entity_poly.pdbx_seq_one_letter_code
_entity_poly.pdbx_strand_id
1 'polypeptide(L)'
;MNKITSAFIRVLRQSSSSGGTGTLLGRQLSYKSDLSLDKIYPGARLQIYTPPPPSSGSDKFSGFIPMNRLEITYSRSSGPGGQHVNTVNTKVDVRFKVEQADWIPEQTRQKLLKVLANRITKDGYFYIKSDLTRSQQMNLADALEKLRTIIRSQEAVAAAPPSEETLEKLRRRQERAVRERLQLKRGRAQVKADRQGPSGLDL
;
A
#
# COMPACT_ATOMS: atom_id res chain seq x y z
N MET A 1 -67.20 -22.97 27.55
CA MET A 1 -66.79 -21.59 27.20
C MET A 1 -66.21 -20.97 28.46
N ASN A 2 -64.98 -20.47 28.61
CA ASN A 2 -63.77 -20.43 27.79
C ASN A 2 -62.61 -20.72 28.75
N LYS A 3 -61.79 -21.72 28.43
CA LYS A 3 -60.52 -21.99 29.12
C LYS A 3 -59.50 -20.98 28.58
N ILE A 4 -58.71 -20.37 29.46
CA ILE A 4 -57.24 -20.28 29.41
C ILE A 4 -56.80 -19.24 30.45
N THR A 5 -56.01 -19.76 31.38
CA THR A 5 -55.42 -19.19 32.59
C THR A 5 -54.46 -18.04 32.33
N SER A 6 -54.34 -17.14 33.32
CA SER A 6 -53.48 -15.94 33.38
C SER A 6 -51.96 -16.23 33.47
N ALA A 7 -51.46 -17.18 32.67
CA ALA A 7 -50.07 -17.62 32.68
C ALA A 7 -49.34 -17.27 31.38
N PHE A 8 -49.67 -16.14 30.73
CA PHE A 8 -49.12 -15.81 29.41
C PHE A 8 -48.27 -14.53 29.33
N ILE A 9 -48.09 -13.79 30.42
CA ILE A 9 -47.25 -12.58 30.41
C ILE A 9 -46.29 -12.60 31.60
N ARG A 10 -45.31 -13.50 31.55
CA ARG A 10 -44.08 -13.31 32.32
C ARG A 10 -42.94 -13.99 31.58
N VAL A 11 -41.82 -13.27 31.51
CA VAL A 11 -40.52 -13.67 30.95
C VAL A 11 -40.30 -13.17 29.51
N LEU A 12 -40.20 -11.85 29.38
CA LEU A 12 -39.31 -11.21 28.41
C LEU A 12 -38.15 -10.61 29.21
N ARG A 13 -37.17 -11.45 29.57
CA ARG A 13 -35.88 -10.97 30.07
C ARG A 13 -35.02 -10.66 28.85
N GLN A 14 -34.93 -9.37 28.51
CA GLN A 14 -34.01 -8.87 27.50
C GLN A 14 -32.57 -9.24 27.88
N SER A 15 -31.92 -10.09 27.08
CA SER A 15 -30.47 -10.06 26.92
C SER A 15 -30.18 -9.30 25.62
N SER A 16 -29.86 -8.02 25.76
CA SER A 16 -29.47 -7.15 24.67
C SER A 16 -28.00 -7.38 24.30
N SER A 17 -27.75 -8.18 23.27
CA SER A 17 -26.63 -7.96 22.35
C SER A 17 -26.89 -8.74 21.05
N SER A 18 -27.14 -8.00 19.98
CA SER A 18 -27.37 -8.44 18.60
C SER A 18 -28.66 -9.23 18.30
N GLY A 19 -29.57 -8.60 17.54
CA GLY A 19 -30.52 -9.25 16.64
C GLY A 19 -31.55 -10.21 17.24
N GLY A 20 -32.70 -9.66 17.65
CA GLY A 20 -34.06 -10.24 17.51
C GLY A 20 -34.26 -11.76 17.55
N THR A 21 -33.64 -12.48 18.48
CA THR A 21 -33.87 -13.92 18.67
C THR A 21 -34.69 -14.14 19.94
N GLY A 22 -36.01 -14.28 19.77
CA GLY A 22 -36.89 -14.76 20.84
C GLY A 22 -36.86 -16.28 20.86
N THR A 23 -36.54 -16.89 22.01
CA THR A 23 -36.65 -18.34 22.18
C THR A 23 -37.97 -18.66 22.88
N LEU A 24 -38.87 -19.40 22.24
CA LEU A 24 -40.13 -19.88 22.83
C LEU A 24 -40.15 -21.41 22.73
N LEU A 25 -40.31 -22.12 23.85
CA LEU A 25 -40.31 -23.59 23.93
C LEU A 25 -39.07 -24.23 23.27
N GLY A 26 -37.88 -23.66 23.50
CA GLY A 26 -36.61 -24.18 22.95
C GLY A 26 -36.43 -24.02 21.44
N ARG A 27 -37.38 -23.36 20.75
CA ARG A 27 -37.26 -23.02 19.33
C ARG A 27 -36.79 -21.58 19.17
N GLN A 28 -35.71 -21.39 18.41
CA GLN A 28 -35.25 -20.08 17.96
C GLN A 28 -36.27 -19.55 16.94
N LEU A 29 -37.04 -18.53 17.30
CA LEU A 29 -37.95 -17.85 16.38
C LEU A 29 -37.19 -16.70 15.72
N SER A 30 -36.49 -16.98 14.62
CA SER A 30 -35.96 -15.95 13.74
C SER A 30 -36.91 -15.74 12.57
N TYR A 31 -37.38 -14.50 12.39
CA TYR A 31 -38.20 -14.14 11.23
C TYR A 31 -37.36 -14.22 9.95
N LYS A 32 -37.87 -14.92 8.94
CA LYS A 32 -37.25 -15.00 7.60
C LYS A 32 -38.25 -14.52 6.54
N SER A 33 -37.98 -13.38 5.95
CA SER A 33 -38.78 -12.84 4.83
C SER A 33 -38.54 -13.62 3.53
N ASP A 34 -39.30 -13.30 2.48
CA ASP A 34 -39.06 -13.81 1.12
C ASP A 34 -37.76 -13.30 0.50
N LEU A 35 -37.28 -12.14 0.96
CA LEU A 35 -35.99 -11.56 0.59
C LEU A 35 -34.87 -11.94 1.58
N SER A 36 -35.02 -13.03 2.33
CA SER A 36 -33.96 -13.51 3.21
C SER A 36 -32.76 -14.04 2.40
N LEU A 37 -31.56 -13.87 2.94
CA LEU A 37 -30.33 -14.30 2.28
C LEU A 37 -30.33 -15.81 1.97
N ASP A 38 -30.97 -16.62 2.81
CA ASP A 38 -31.16 -18.07 2.59
C ASP A 38 -31.95 -18.35 1.29
N LYS A 39 -32.94 -17.50 0.98
CA LYS A 39 -33.81 -17.66 -0.19
C LYS A 39 -33.20 -17.06 -1.45
N ILE A 40 -32.59 -15.88 -1.35
CA ILE A 40 -31.95 -15.22 -2.49
C ILE A 40 -30.67 -15.97 -2.90
N TYR A 41 -29.94 -16.55 -1.94
CA TYR A 41 -28.68 -17.26 -2.18
C TYR A 41 -28.69 -18.68 -1.56
N PRO A 42 -29.46 -19.62 -2.12
CA PRO A 42 -29.67 -20.95 -1.53
C PRO A 42 -28.40 -21.82 -1.46
N GLY A 43 -27.40 -21.54 -2.30
CA GLY A 43 -26.10 -22.22 -2.27
C GLY A 43 -25.02 -21.54 -1.41
N ALA A 44 -25.31 -20.37 -0.82
CA ALA A 44 -24.34 -19.65 -0.02
C ALA A 44 -24.27 -20.21 1.41
N ARG A 45 -23.05 -20.48 1.88
CA ARG A 45 -22.82 -20.79 3.29
C ARG A 45 -22.94 -19.50 4.11
N LEU A 46 -24.10 -19.27 4.71
CA LEU A 46 -24.40 -18.07 5.53
C LEU A 46 -23.72 -18.05 6.91
N GLN A 47 -22.84 -19.02 7.17
CA GLN A 47 -22.01 -19.02 8.36
C GLN A 47 -20.86 -18.03 8.18
N ILE A 48 -20.65 -17.17 9.18
CA ILE A 48 -19.50 -16.25 9.20
C ILE A 48 -18.23 -17.10 9.17
N TYR A 49 -17.51 -17.06 8.05
CA TYR A 49 -16.25 -17.76 7.84
C TYR A 49 -15.14 -16.74 7.58
N THR A 50 -14.15 -16.72 8.45
CA THR A 50 -12.91 -15.96 8.22
C THR A 50 -11.89 -16.91 7.60
N PRO A 51 -11.51 -16.72 6.32
CA PRO A 51 -10.51 -17.58 5.70
C PRO A 51 -9.18 -17.46 6.44
N PRO A 52 -8.44 -18.57 6.64
CA PRO A 52 -7.11 -18.50 7.21
C PRO A 52 -6.18 -17.72 6.27
N PRO A 53 -5.12 -17.07 6.82
CA PRO A 53 -4.13 -16.40 5.99
C PRO A 53 -3.46 -17.40 5.05
N PRO A 54 -3.03 -16.95 3.85
CA PRO A 54 -2.37 -17.83 2.89
C PRO A 54 -1.07 -18.40 3.45
N SER A 55 -0.80 -19.69 3.20
CA SER A 55 0.43 -20.33 3.64
C SER A 55 1.64 -19.82 2.86
N SER A 56 2.75 -19.63 3.55
CA SER A 56 4.00 -19.04 3.02
C SER A 56 4.82 -20.00 2.14
N GLY A 57 4.30 -21.20 1.83
CA GLY A 57 5.03 -22.28 1.18
C GLY A 57 5.14 -22.19 -0.34
N SER A 58 4.58 -21.17 -0.97
CA SER A 58 4.74 -20.94 -2.41
C SER A 58 6.00 -20.15 -2.72
N ASP A 59 6.69 -20.49 -3.82
CA ASP A 59 7.83 -19.70 -4.36
C ASP A 59 7.48 -18.24 -4.64
N LYS A 60 6.19 -17.92 -4.73
CA LYS A 60 5.65 -16.61 -5.06
C LYS A 60 5.13 -15.86 -3.84
N PHE A 61 5.21 -14.53 -3.88
CA PHE A 61 4.68 -13.69 -2.81
C PHE A 61 3.14 -13.61 -2.89
N SER A 62 2.47 -14.09 -1.83
CA SER A 62 1.00 -14.13 -1.76
C SER A 62 0.33 -12.74 -1.71
N GLY A 63 1.06 -11.67 -1.37
CA GLY A 63 0.51 -10.32 -1.20
C GLY A 63 0.01 -10.01 0.22
N PHE A 64 -0.06 -11.03 1.07
CA PHE A 64 -0.35 -10.88 2.49
C PHE A 64 0.85 -10.30 3.23
N ILE A 65 0.61 -9.24 4.00
CA ILE A 65 1.63 -8.58 4.81
C ILE A 65 1.13 -8.58 6.26
N PRO A 66 1.83 -9.28 7.18
CA PRO A 66 1.43 -9.36 8.57
C PRO A 66 1.78 -8.07 9.32
N MET A 67 0.76 -7.33 9.80
CA MET A 67 0.94 -6.03 10.49
C MET A 67 1.77 -6.13 11.77
N ASN A 68 1.71 -7.26 12.47
CA ASN A 68 2.50 -7.52 13.68
C ASN A 68 4.01 -7.66 13.43
N ARG A 69 4.44 -7.86 12.19
CA ARG A 69 5.86 -7.89 11.80
C ARG A 69 6.35 -6.55 11.25
N LEU A 70 5.47 -5.55 11.16
CA LEU A 70 5.79 -4.20 10.73
C LEU A 70 5.84 -3.27 11.94
N GLU A 71 6.84 -2.41 11.97
CA GLU A 71 6.88 -1.30 12.90
C GLU A 71 6.38 -0.05 12.18
N ILE A 72 5.21 0.44 12.60
CA ILE A 72 4.53 1.59 11.99
C ILE A 72 4.67 2.78 12.93
N THR A 73 5.27 3.85 12.43
CA THR A 73 5.45 5.10 13.18
C THR A 73 4.73 6.23 12.46
N TYR A 74 4.07 7.10 13.23
CA TYR A 74 3.38 8.27 12.69
C TYR A 74 4.16 9.54 13.02
N SER A 75 4.34 10.40 12.03
CA SER A 75 5.05 11.67 12.16
C SER A 75 4.27 12.80 11.47
N ARG A 76 4.72 14.05 11.64
CA ARG A 76 4.13 15.19 10.94
C ARG A 76 4.57 15.19 9.48
N SER A 77 3.65 15.54 8.58
CA SER A 77 3.98 15.69 7.16
C SER A 77 4.80 16.96 6.93
N SER A 78 5.60 16.99 5.86
CA SER A 78 6.47 18.13 5.53
C SER A 78 5.80 19.16 4.61
N GLY A 79 4.47 19.08 4.46
CA GLY A 79 3.70 19.85 3.47
C GLY A 79 3.61 21.36 3.76
N PRO A 80 3.03 22.14 2.83
CA PRO A 80 2.88 23.59 2.99
C PRO A 80 2.17 23.92 4.32
N GLY A 81 2.74 24.86 5.05
CA GLY A 81 2.37 25.18 6.42
C GLY A 81 0.88 25.47 6.59
N GLY A 82 0.29 24.92 7.65
CA GLY A 82 -1.11 25.09 8.00
C GLY A 82 -1.43 24.44 9.34
N GLN A 83 -2.59 24.78 9.91
CA GLN A 83 -2.99 24.28 11.23
C GLN A 83 -2.95 22.75 11.30
N HIS A 84 -3.45 22.07 10.26
CA HIS A 84 -3.51 20.61 10.20
C HIS A 84 -2.13 19.93 10.17
N VAL A 85 -1.16 20.46 9.41
CA VAL A 85 0.19 19.88 9.29
C VAL A 85 0.95 19.96 10.62
N ASN A 86 0.71 21.02 11.39
CA ASN A 86 1.38 21.24 12.66
C ASN A 86 0.76 20.46 13.82
N THR A 87 -0.53 20.12 13.76
CA THR A 87 -1.24 19.47 14.85
C THR A 87 -1.43 17.96 14.67
N VAL A 88 -1.51 17.46 13.44
CA VAL A 88 -1.86 16.06 13.16
C VAL A 88 -0.69 15.31 12.55
N ASN A 89 -0.34 14.17 13.15
CA ASN A 89 0.74 13.29 12.68
C ASN A 89 0.25 12.41 11.51
N THR A 90 0.08 12.97 10.32
CA THR A 90 -0.49 12.23 9.17
C THR A 90 0.50 11.34 8.42
N LYS A 91 1.79 11.63 8.49
CA LYS A 91 2.83 10.89 7.77
C LYS A 91 3.03 9.53 8.41
N VAL A 92 3.18 8.52 7.57
CA VAL A 92 3.37 7.12 7.98
C VAL A 92 4.75 6.66 7.55
N ASP A 93 5.53 6.20 8.50
CA ASP A 93 6.81 5.55 8.30
C ASP A 93 6.66 4.06 8.69
N VAL A 94 6.72 3.17 7.71
CA VAL A 94 6.69 1.72 7.90
C VAL A 94 8.12 1.18 7.81
N ARG A 95 8.56 0.43 8.82
CA ARG A 95 9.86 -0.24 8.81
C ARG A 95 9.75 -1.70 9.21
N PHE A 96 10.64 -2.52 8.65
CA PHE A 96 10.79 -3.92 9.05
C PHE A 96 12.21 -4.41 8.72
N LYS A 97 12.63 -5.49 9.37
CA LYS A 97 13.89 -6.19 9.08
C LYS A 97 13.69 -7.14 7.91
N VAL A 98 14.43 -6.93 6.83
CA VAL A 98 14.27 -7.73 5.59
C VAL A 98 14.68 -9.18 5.82
N GLU A 99 15.74 -9.42 6.60
CA GLU A 99 16.26 -10.77 6.88
C GLU A 99 15.27 -11.64 7.68
N GLN A 100 14.52 -11.04 8.61
CA GLN A 100 13.58 -11.72 9.50
C GLN A 100 12.16 -11.84 8.92
N ALA A 101 11.97 -11.48 7.64
CA ALA A 101 10.66 -11.45 7.01
C ALA A 101 10.25 -12.83 6.46
N ASP A 102 9.75 -13.70 7.35
CA ASP A 102 9.32 -15.08 7.05
C ASP A 102 8.20 -15.15 6.00
N TRP A 103 7.42 -14.08 5.86
CA TRP A 103 6.30 -13.95 4.92
C TRP A 103 6.74 -13.60 3.49
N ILE A 104 8.03 -13.35 3.27
CA ILE A 104 8.64 -13.13 1.95
C ILE A 104 9.42 -14.40 1.55
N PRO A 105 9.23 -14.93 0.33
CA PRO A 105 10.02 -16.05 -0.18
C PRO A 105 11.52 -15.78 -0.14
N GLU A 106 12.31 -16.79 0.20
CA GLU A 106 13.77 -16.66 0.43
C GLU A 106 14.51 -16.09 -0.80
N GLN A 107 14.16 -16.55 -2.00
CA GLN A 107 14.76 -16.04 -3.25
C GLN A 107 14.52 -14.54 -3.43
N THR A 108 13.30 -14.07 -3.16
CA THR A 108 12.93 -12.66 -3.27
C THR A 108 13.59 -11.84 -2.16
N ARG A 109 13.73 -12.40 -0.96
CA ARG A 109 14.42 -11.77 0.16
C ARG A 109 15.89 -11.49 -0.16
N GLN A 110 16.60 -12.47 -0.71
CA GLN A 110 18.00 -12.31 -1.13
C GLN A 110 18.16 -11.26 -2.25
N LYS A 111 17.24 -11.24 -3.22
CA LYS A 111 17.21 -10.20 -4.26
C LYS A 111 16.97 -8.80 -3.67
N LEU A 112 16.01 -8.69 -2.75
CA LEU A 112 15.71 -7.43 -2.05
C LEU A 112 16.93 -6.89 -1.32
N LEU A 113 17.67 -7.74 -0.60
CA LEU A 113 18.90 -7.34 0.09
C LEU A 113 19.95 -6.77 -0.87
N LYS A 114 20.12 -7.39 -2.05
CA LYS A 114 21.09 -6.91 -3.07
C LYS A 114 20.65 -5.59 -3.71
N VAL A 115 19.41 -5.49 -4.15
CA VAL A 115 18.90 -4.32 -4.90
C VAL A 115 18.67 -3.11 -3.98
N LEU A 116 18.18 -3.36 -2.76
CA LEU A 116 17.89 -2.31 -1.79
C LEU A 116 19.04 -2.07 -0.82
N ALA A 117 20.24 -2.61 -1.05
CA ALA A 117 21.41 -2.41 -0.19
C ALA A 117 21.64 -0.93 0.15
N ASN A 118 21.46 -0.04 -0.83
CA ASN A 118 21.62 1.41 -0.65
C ASN A 118 20.51 2.08 0.18
N ARG A 119 19.36 1.42 0.37
CA ARG A 119 18.19 1.92 1.10
C ARG A 119 18.00 1.22 2.45
N ILE A 120 18.80 0.20 2.75
CA ILE A 120 18.75 -0.54 4.00
C ILE A 120 19.74 0.08 4.99
N THR A 121 19.33 0.16 6.26
CA THR A 121 20.20 0.65 7.35
C THR A 121 21.20 -0.43 7.74
N LYS A 122 22.30 -0.07 8.41
CA LYS A 122 23.29 -1.04 8.94
C LYS A 122 22.66 -2.16 9.79
N ASP A 123 21.58 -1.83 10.51
CA ASP A 123 20.82 -2.76 11.36
C ASP A 123 19.82 -3.65 10.58
N GLY A 124 19.83 -3.61 9.24
CA GLY A 124 18.98 -4.44 8.38
C GLY A 124 17.54 -3.94 8.19
N TYR A 125 17.23 -2.72 8.62
CA TYR A 125 15.89 -2.13 8.48
C TYR A 125 15.70 -1.49 7.10
N PHE A 126 14.57 -1.79 6.47
CA PHE A 126 14.06 -1.10 5.29
C PHE A 126 12.93 -0.15 5.68
N TYR A 127 12.97 1.08 5.15
CA TYR A 127 11.99 2.13 5.46
C TYR A 127 11.15 2.48 4.24
N ILE A 128 9.84 2.60 4.45
CA ILE A 128 8.88 3.12 3.46
C ILE A 128 8.12 4.26 4.12
N LYS A 129 8.02 5.38 3.40
CA LYS A 129 7.36 6.59 3.89
C LYS A 129 6.21 6.96 2.97
N SER A 130 5.12 7.43 3.55
CA SER A 130 3.99 8.02 2.81
C SER A 130 3.36 9.20 3.55
N ASP A 131 3.20 10.31 2.84
CA ASP A 131 2.59 11.55 3.28
C ASP A 131 1.74 12.22 2.19
N LEU A 132 1.14 11.42 1.29
CA LEU A 132 0.37 11.91 0.15
C LEU A 132 -0.93 12.61 0.53
N THR A 133 -1.61 12.14 1.58
CA THR A 133 -2.94 12.60 1.97
C THR A 133 -2.98 13.15 3.38
N ARG A 134 -4.07 13.84 3.72
CA ARG A 134 -4.36 14.33 5.08
C ARG A 134 -4.81 13.22 6.05
N SER A 135 -5.05 11.99 5.58
CA SER A 135 -5.55 10.89 6.41
C SER A 135 -4.45 9.86 6.68
N GLN A 136 -4.24 9.51 7.95
CA GLN A 136 -3.28 8.49 8.37
C GLN A 136 -3.57 7.12 7.74
N GLN A 137 -4.84 6.71 7.69
CA GLN A 137 -5.23 5.38 7.18
C GLN A 137 -4.93 5.25 5.68
N MET A 138 -5.18 6.31 4.92
CA MET A 138 -4.89 6.36 3.49
C MET A 138 -3.38 6.32 3.23
N ASN A 139 -2.60 7.05 4.03
CA ASN A 139 -1.13 7.02 3.92
C ASN A 139 -0.56 5.64 4.32
N LEU A 140 -1.15 4.97 5.30
CA LEU A 140 -0.76 3.59 5.65
C LEU A 140 -1.06 2.62 4.50
N ALA A 141 -2.25 2.71 3.90
CA ALA A 141 -2.61 1.90 2.74
C ALA A 141 -1.64 2.10 1.57
N ASP A 142 -1.28 3.35 1.26
CA ASP A 142 -0.30 3.68 0.23
C ASP A 142 1.11 3.15 0.57
N ALA A 143 1.55 3.25 1.83
CA ALA A 143 2.84 2.70 2.25
C ALA A 143 2.88 1.17 2.07
N LEU A 144 1.80 0.46 2.41
CA LEU A 144 1.67 -0.98 2.21
C LEU A 144 1.60 -1.35 0.73
N GLU A 145 0.93 -0.54 -0.10
CA GLU A 145 0.89 -0.76 -1.54
C GLU A 145 2.28 -0.59 -2.17
N LYS A 146 3.01 0.46 -1.80
CA LYS A 146 4.42 0.65 -2.20
C LYS A 146 5.28 -0.55 -1.81
N LEU A 147 5.09 -1.08 -0.59
CA LEU A 147 5.78 -2.30 -0.14
C LEU A 147 5.47 -3.48 -1.08
N ARG A 148 4.18 -3.73 -1.36
CA ARG A 148 3.75 -4.81 -2.26
C ARG A 148 4.35 -4.68 -3.65
N THR A 149 4.34 -3.47 -4.20
CA THR A 149 4.86 -3.19 -5.54
C THR A 149 6.37 -3.41 -5.60
N ILE A 150 7.11 -2.99 -4.58
CA ILE A 150 8.56 -3.24 -4.48
C ILE A 150 8.81 -4.75 -4.46
N ILE A 151 8.14 -5.51 -3.58
CA ILE A 151 8.33 -6.96 -3.49
C ILE A 151 8.00 -7.65 -4.82
N ARG A 152 6.86 -7.32 -5.42
CA ARG A 152 6.42 -7.89 -6.72
C ARG A 152 7.39 -7.55 -7.86
N SER A 153 7.95 -6.35 -7.88
CA SER A 153 8.94 -5.96 -8.90
C SER A 153 10.24 -6.75 -8.81
N GLN A 154 10.62 -7.22 -7.62
CA GLN A 154 11.82 -8.06 -7.44
C GLN A 154 11.54 -9.55 -7.71
N GLU A 155 10.30 -9.97 -7.51
CA GLU A 155 9.85 -11.31 -7.87
C GLU A 155 9.74 -11.48 -9.39
N ALA A 156 9.28 -10.44 -10.09
CA ALA A 156 9.24 -10.41 -11.55
C ALA A 156 10.61 -10.82 -12.11
N VAL A 157 10.61 -11.86 -12.95
CA VAL A 157 11.81 -12.38 -13.62
C VAL A 157 12.54 -11.18 -14.22
N ALA A 158 13.84 -11.04 -13.91
CA ALA A 158 14.67 -9.98 -14.45
C ALA A 158 14.44 -9.94 -15.96
N ALA A 159 13.92 -8.80 -16.45
CA ALA A 159 13.71 -8.62 -17.88
C ALA A 159 15.01 -9.00 -18.58
N ALA A 160 14.91 -9.76 -19.68
CA ALA A 160 16.08 -10.18 -20.44
C ALA A 160 16.99 -8.96 -20.66
N PRO A 161 18.32 -9.12 -20.50
CA PRO A 161 19.23 -8.01 -20.71
C PRO A 161 18.91 -7.36 -22.07
N PRO A 162 18.89 -6.02 -22.13
CA PRO A 162 18.55 -5.33 -23.37
C PRO A 162 19.49 -5.82 -24.47
N SER A 163 18.91 -6.21 -25.60
CA SER A 163 19.67 -6.58 -26.81
C SER A 163 20.71 -5.49 -27.12
N GLU A 164 21.86 -5.89 -27.65
CA GLU A 164 22.97 -4.98 -28.00
C GLU A 164 22.49 -3.80 -28.86
N GLU A 165 21.56 -4.03 -29.78
CA GLU A 165 20.94 -2.97 -30.59
C GLU A 165 20.21 -1.92 -29.75
N THR A 166 19.59 -2.34 -28.65
CA THR A 166 18.85 -1.45 -27.74
C THR A 166 19.83 -0.57 -26.96
N LEU A 167 20.98 -1.13 -26.57
CA LEU A 167 22.04 -0.40 -25.90
C LEU A 167 22.69 0.64 -26.84
N GLU A 168 22.93 0.28 -28.11
CA GLU A 168 23.45 1.23 -29.09
C GLU A 168 22.48 2.38 -29.36
N LYS A 169 21.18 2.10 -29.50
CA LYS A 169 20.15 3.14 -29.67
C LYS A 169 20.11 4.10 -28.49
N LEU A 170 20.23 3.58 -27.26
CA LEU A 170 20.32 4.39 -26.04
C LEU A 170 21.56 5.29 -26.05
N ARG A 171 22.73 4.74 -26.40
CA ARG A 171 23.98 5.50 -26.49
C ARG A 171 23.88 6.64 -27.51
N ARG A 172 23.39 6.35 -28.73
CA ARG A 172 23.18 7.36 -29.77
C ARG A 172 22.21 8.46 -29.32
N ARG A 173 21.15 8.10 -28.59
CA ARG A 173 20.18 9.07 -28.05
C ARG A 173 20.82 9.99 -27.00
N GLN A 174 21.68 9.45 -26.13
CA GLN A 174 22.43 10.24 -25.14
C GLN A 174 23.41 11.20 -25.82
N GLU A 175 24.19 10.71 -26.78
CA GLU A 175 25.15 11.55 -27.54
C GLU A 175 24.44 12.69 -28.28
N ARG A 176 23.28 12.42 -28.88
CA ARG A 176 22.45 13.44 -29.52
C ARG A 176 21.96 14.50 -28.51
N ALA A 177 21.45 14.08 -27.37
CA ALA A 177 20.98 14.99 -26.32
C ALA A 177 22.12 15.89 -25.78
N VAL A 178 23.33 15.34 -25.63
CA VAL A 178 24.52 16.10 -25.23
C VAL A 178 24.89 17.12 -26.30
N ARG A 179 24.88 16.73 -27.57
CA ARG A 179 25.18 17.63 -28.71
C ARG A 179 24.18 18.79 -28.79
N GLU A 180 22.89 18.50 -28.69
CA GLU A 180 21.82 19.51 -28.70
C GLU A 180 21.98 20.48 -27.52
N ARG A 181 22.25 19.96 -26.31
CA ARG A 181 22.53 20.79 -25.13
C ARG A 181 23.72 21.74 -25.35
N LEU A 182 24.81 21.26 -25.96
CA LEU A 182 26.00 22.07 -26.25
C LEU A 182 25.71 23.16 -27.28
N GLN A 183 24.96 22.85 -28.34
CA GLN A 183 24.55 23.83 -29.34
C GLN A 183 23.70 24.94 -28.73
N LEU A 184 22.70 24.57 -27.91
CA LEU A 184 21.88 25.55 -27.19
C LEU A 184 22.72 26.44 -26.26
N LYS A 185 23.72 25.87 -25.58
CA LYS A 185 24.63 26.65 -24.73
C LYS A 185 25.49 27.63 -25.55
N ARG A 186 25.99 27.20 -26.72
CA ARG A 186 26.75 28.07 -27.64
C ARG A 186 25.90 29.22 -28.18
N GLY A 187 24.69 28.93 -28.67
CA GLY A 187 23.77 29.96 -29.15
C GLY A 187 23.43 30.99 -28.06
N ARG A 188 23.18 30.53 -26.82
CA ARG A 188 22.98 31.44 -25.67
C ARG A 188 24.21 32.28 -25.33
N ALA A 189 25.42 31.74 -25.48
CA ALA A 189 26.64 32.49 -25.23
C ALA A 189 26.86 33.59 -26.29
N GLN A 190 26.59 33.29 -27.55
CA GLN A 190 26.71 34.24 -28.65
C GLN A 190 25.72 35.40 -28.51
N VAL A 191 24.45 35.09 -28.24
CA VAL A 191 23.43 36.12 -27.92
C VAL A 191 23.83 37.01 -26.74
N LYS A 192 24.61 36.50 -25.77
CA LYS A 192 25.12 37.32 -24.66
C LYS A 192 26.30 38.19 -25.06
N ALA A 193 27.19 37.67 -25.90
CA ALA A 193 28.31 38.43 -26.44
C ALA A 193 27.82 39.60 -27.31
N ASP A 194 26.84 39.35 -28.19
CA ASP A 194 26.24 40.37 -29.05
C ASP A 194 25.49 41.46 -28.26
N ARG A 195 25.07 41.16 -27.03
CA ARG A 195 24.45 42.13 -26.10
C ARG A 195 25.48 42.95 -25.32
N GLN A 196 26.74 42.53 -25.26
CA GLN A 196 27.78 43.32 -24.64
C GLN A 196 28.26 44.35 -25.68
N GLY A 197 28.17 45.63 -25.33
CA GLY A 197 28.75 46.70 -26.15
C GLY A 197 30.28 46.51 -26.29
N PRO A 198 30.91 47.14 -27.29
CA PRO A 198 32.34 46.99 -27.55
C PRO A 198 33.14 47.31 -26.27
N SER A 199 34.07 46.43 -25.92
CA SER A 199 35.06 46.74 -24.88
C SER A 199 35.87 47.94 -25.33
N GLY A 200 36.05 48.94 -24.46
CA GLY A 200 36.67 50.24 -24.78
C GLY A 200 38.15 50.23 -25.16
N LEU A 201 38.64 49.13 -25.74
CA LEU A 201 40.01 48.94 -26.26
C LEU A 201 40.08 48.89 -27.79
N ASP A 202 38.94 48.97 -28.51
CA ASP A 202 38.91 48.95 -29.98
C ASP A 202 38.45 50.30 -30.57
N LEU A 203 39.25 51.36 -30.37
CA LEU A 203 39.19 52.63 -31.11
C LEU A 203 40.59 53.07 -31.54
#